data_AF-A0A833H4I8-F1
#
_entry.id   AF-A0A833H4I8-F1
#
_cell.length_a   1.000
_cell.length_b   1.000
_cell.length_c   1.000
_cell.angle_alpha   90.00
_cell.angle_beta   90.00
_cell.angle_gamma   90.00
#
_symmetry.space_group_name_H-M   'P 1'
#
loop_
_entity.id
_entity.type
_entity.pdbx_description
1 polymer ?
#
loop_
_entity_poly.entity_id
_entity_poly.type
_entity_poly.pdbx_seq_one_letter_code
_entity_poly.pdbx_strand_id
1 'polypeptide(L)'
;MEMPLHENEILVWLLGTVVLSFLHIYREQINHLPSPRLLFAAYVSVWTSWTSTNLEHLFFYEFFNVLEHTGYALNGILLLAWCSLAFSSKHEEQTDDKRA
;
A
#
# COMPACT_ATOMS: atom_id res chain seq x y z
N MET A 1 -2.01 23.84 17.57
CA MET A 1 -0.70 23.18 17.60
C MET A 1 -0.57 22.51 16.25
N GLU A 2 -0.21 23.30 15.24
CA GLU A 2 0.03 22.82 13.88
C GLU A 2 1.42 22.20 13.91
N MET A 3 1.50 20.88 13.85
CA MET A 3 2.80 20.22 13.69
C MET A 3 3.33 20.61 12.31
N PRO A 4 4.56 21.12 12.19
CA PRO A 4 5.14 21.42 10.90
C PRO A 4 5.10 20.14 10.06
N LEU A 5 4.62 20.27 8.82
CA LEU A 5 4.27 19.17 7.91
C LEU A 5 5.35 18.07 7.80
N HIS A 6 6.61 18.44 8.02
CA HIS A 6 7.80 17.58 8.05
C HIS A 6 7.85 16.55 9.19
N GLU A 7 7.41 16.91 10.40
CA GLU A 7 7.47 15.98 11.55
C GLU A 7 6.52 14.78 11.35
N ASN A 8 5.50 14.98 10.52
CA ASN A 8 4.49 13.97 10.26
C ASN A 8 4.99 12.87 9.31
N GLU A 9 5.96 13.15 8.44
CA GLU A 9 6.47 12.18 7.45
C GLU A 9 7.23 11.03 8.11
N ILE A 10 8.05 11.33 9.13
CA ILE A 10 8.76 10.31 9.91
C ILE A 10 7.76 9.45 10.70
N LEU A 11 6.73 10.08 11.29
CA LEU A 11 5.69 9.35 12.02
C LEU A 11 4.89 8.43 11.11
N VAL A 12 4.51 8.90 9.92
CA VAL A 12 3.82 8.09 8.91
C VAL A 12 4.69 6.93 8.44
N TRP A 13 5.98 7.16 8.23
CA TRP A 13 6.92 6.10 7.86
C TRP A 13 7.11 5.06 8.98
N LEU A 14 7.24 5.48 10.24
CA LEU A 14 7.31 4.59 11.39
C LEU A 14 6.03 3.76 11.55
N LEU A 15 4.86 4.41 11.48
CA LEU A 15 3.57 3.74 11.53
C LEU A 15 3.42 2.75 10.36
N GLY A 16 3.82 3.15 9.16
CA GLY A 16 3.83 2.30 7.99
C GLY A 16 4.74 1.08 8.15
N THR A 17 5.89 1.24 8.80
CA THR A 17 6.82 0.14 9.08
C THR A 17 6.25 -0.85 10.10
N VAL A 18 5.52 -0.37 11.11
CA VAL A 18 4.79 -1.23 12.05
C VAL A 18 3.72 -2.05 11.32
N VAL A 19 2.95 -1.41 10.43
CA VAL A 19 1.93 -2.10 9.63
C VAL A 19 2.57 -3.08 8.64
N LEU A 20 3.69 -2.75 8.01
CA LEU A 20 4.45 -3.67 7.15
C LEU A 20 4.88 -4.92 7.93
N SER A 21 5.38 -4.71 9.15
CA SER A 21 5.78 -5.79 10.05
C SER A 21 4.58 -6.66 10.43
N PHE A 22 3.44 -6.04 10.71
CA PHE A 22 2.19 -6.74 11.01
C PHE A 22 1.71 -7.58 9.80
N LEU A 23 1.70 -7.00 8.60
CA LEU A 23 1.37 -7.70 7.35
C LEU A 23 2.28 -8.93 7.15
N HIS A 24 3.57 -8.82 7.49
CA HIS A 24 4.52 -9.92 7.36
C HIS A 24 4.29 -11.04 8.40
N ILE A 25 4.07 -10.66 9.67
CA ILE A 25 3.82 -11.61 10.77
C ILE A 25 2.49 -12.35 10.58
N TYR A 26 1.44 -11.62 10.20
CA TYR A 26 0.08 -12.12 10.09
C TYR A 26 -0.28 -12.54 8.64
N ARG A 27 0.71 -12.78 7.78
CA ARG A 27 0.49 -13.11 6.36
C ARG A 27 -0.47 -14.28 6.14
N GLU A 28 -0.40 -15.30 6.98
CA GLU A 28 -1.25 -16.50 6.86
C GLU A 28 -2.72 -16.17 7.10
N GLN A 29 -2.98 -15.21 7.99
CA GLN A 29 -4.32 -14.71 8.26
C GLN A 29 -4.78 -13.74 7.20
N ILE A 30 -3.90 -13.13 6.39
CA ILE A 30 -4.28 -12.22 5.29
C ILE A 30 -4.52 -12.98 3.99
N ASN A 31 -4.05 -14.23 3.89
CA ASN A 31 -4.20 -15.06 2.70
C ASN A 31 -5.66 -15.41 2.32
N HIS A 32 -6.65 -15.12 3.18
CA HIS A 32 -8.07 -15.23 2.82
C HIS A 32 -8.59 -14.06 1.98
N LEU A 33 -7.83 -12.96 1.86
CA LEU A 33 -8.22 -11.84 1.00
C LEU A 33 -8.05 -12.20 -0.47
N PRO A 34 -8.87 -11.63 -1.37
CA PRO A 34 -8.71 -11.82 -2.81
C PRO A 34 -7.33 -11.30 -3.24
N SER A 35 -6.45 -12.16 -3.77
CA SER A 35 -5.09 -11.81 -4.21
C SER A 35 -4.28 -10.94 -3.21
N PRO A 36 -3.82 -11.53 -2.09
CA PRO A 36 -3.05 -10.81 -1.06
C PRO A 36 -1.72 -10.28 -1.59
N ARG A 37 -1.19 -10.87 -2.67
CA ARG A 37 0.05 -10.44 -3.33
C ARG A 37 -0.08 -9.05 -3.95
N LEU A 38 -1.21 -8.73 -4.57
CA LEU A 38 -1.45 -7.39 -5.15
C LEU A 38 -1.56 -6.33 -4.06
N LEU A 39 -2.30 -6.65 -2.99
CA LEU A 39 -2.46 -5.75 -1.84
C LEU A 39 -1.12 -5.51 -1.14
N PHE A 40 -0.31 -6.55 -0.96
CA PHE A 40 1.03 -6.43 -0.39
C PHE A 40 1.97 -5.62 -1.30
N ALA A 41 1.94 -5.85 -2.63
CA ALA A 41 2.72 -5.07 -3.57
C ALA A 41 2.32 -3.58 -3.59
N ALA A 42 1.02 -3.28 -3.50
CA ALA A 42 0.53 -1.90 -3.36
C ALA A 42 1.10 -1.26 -2.08
N TYR A 43 1.00 -1.98 -0.97
CA TYR A 43 1.49 -1.51 0.31
C TYR A 43 3.01 -1.27 0.34
N VAL A 44 3.80 -2.17 -0.24
CA VAL A 44 5.25 -1.99 -0.38
C VAL A 44 5.58 -0.79 -1.28
N SER A 45 4.78 -0.54 -2.32
CA SER A 45 4.97 0.60 -3.22
C SER A 45 4.79 1.92 -2.48
N VAL A 46 3.72 2.08 -1.68
CA VAL A 46 3.50 3.30 -0.89
C VAL A 46 4.52 3.45 0.24
N TRP A 47 4.94 2.36 0.87
CA TRP A 47 5.99 2.42 1.90
C TRP A 47 7.34 2.86 1.30
N THR A 48 7.65 2.43 0.07
CA THR A 48 8.84 2.86 -0.68
C THR A 48 8.74 4.35 -1.02
N SER A 49 7.56 4.85 -1.38
CA SER A 49 7.33 6.29 -1.56
C SER A 49 7.62 7.08 -0.30
N TRP A 50 7.06 6.69 0.85
CA TRP A 50 7.34 7.37 2.13
C TRP A 50 8.81 7.33 2.52
N THR A 51 9.49 6.22 2.24
CA THR A 51 10.94 6.12 2.45
C THR A 51 11.69 7.11 1.54
N SER A 52 11.21 7.29 0.31
CA SER A 52 11.78 8.24 -0.65
C SER A 52 11.57 9.68 -0.21
N THR A 53 10.38 10.06 0.29
CA THR A 53 10.11 11.40 0.84
C THR A 53 11.07 11.73 2.00
N ASN A 54 11.26 10.78 2.93
CA ASN A 54 12.21 10.96 4.03
C ASN A 54 13.67 11.08 3.56
N LEU A 55 14.04 10.40 2.48
CA LEU A 55 15.38 10.45 1.89
C LEU A 55 15.60 11.68 1.01
N GLU A 56 14.56 12.20 0.34
CA GLU A 56 14.58 13.42 -0.46
C GLU A 56 15.10 14.60 0.36
N HIS A 57 14.69 14.68 1.62
CA HIS A 57 15.13 15.71 2.57
C HIS A 57 16.60 15.58 2.99
N LEU A 58 17.23 14.42 2.72
CA LEU A 58 18.62 14.14 3.11
C LEU A 58 19.58 14.10 1.91
N PHE A 59 19.14 13.61 0.74
CA PHE A 59 20.00 13.37 -0.41
C PHE A 59 19.24 13.51 -1.75
N PHE A 60 19.93 13.91 -2.82
CA PHE A 60 19.50 13.83 -4.24
C PHE A 60 18.00 14.08 -4.51
N TYR A 61 17.54 15.29 -4.16
CA TYR A 61 16.15 15.75 -4.26
C TYR A 61 15.37 15.24 -5.47
N GLU A 62 15.86 15.51 -6.70
CA GLU A 62 15.13 15.17 -7.93
C GLU A 62 14.90 13.66 -8.11
N PHE A 63 15.87 12.83 -7.71
CA PHE A 63 15.76 11.38 -7.84
C PHE A 63 14.70 10.81 -6.90
N PHE A 64 14.74 11.22 -5.63
CA PHE A 64 13.79 10.73 -4.63
C PHE A 64 12.39 11.26 -4.84
N ASN A 65 12.24 12.50 -5.33
CA ASN A 65 10.94 13.05 -5.72
C ASN A 65 10.28 12.24 -6.86
N VAL A 66 11.06 11.83 -7.88
CA VAL A 66 10.54 10.96 -8.95
C VAL A 66 10.18 9.58 -8.42
N LEU A 67 11.00 9.01 -7.52
CA LEU A 67 10.73 7.70 -6.92
C LEU A 67 9.48 7.73 -6.04
N GLU A 68 9.29 8.79 -5.27
CA GLU A 68 8.10 9.03 -4.46
C GLU A 68 6.84 9.03 -5.32
N HIS A 69 6.79 9.91 -6.32
CA HIS A 69 5.63 10.03 -7.21
C HIS A 69 5.34 8.74 -7.97
N THR A 70 6.38 8.05 -8.43
CA THR A 70 6.23 6.76 -9.13
C THR A 70 5.64 5.70 -8.21
N GLY A 71 6.09 5.61 -6.95
CA GLY A 71 5.56 4.65 -5.99
C GLY A 71 4.09 4.93 -5.61
N TYR A 72 3.68 6.21 -5.53
CA TYR A 72 2.27 6.56 -5.30
C TYR A 72 1.39 6.21 -6.50
N ALA A 73 1.85 6.50 -7.71
CA ALA A 73 1.15 6.13 -8.94
C ALA A 73 1.00 4.60 -9.05
N LEU A 74 2.07 3.86 -8.79
CA LEU A 74 2.07 2.40 -8.79
C LEU A 74 1.12 1.83 -7.74
N ASN A 75 1.14 2.37 -6.51
CA ASN A 75 0.21 2.01 -5.45
C ASN A 75 -1.25 2.20 -5.90
N GLY A 76 -1.58 3.34 -6.51
CA GLY A 76 -2.92 3.61 -7.03
C GLY A 76 -3.37 2.60 -8.08
N ILE A 77 -2.50 2.27 -9.03
CA ILE A 77 -2.79 1.25 -10.07
C ILE A 77 -3.01 -0.13 -9.45
N LEU A 78 -2.14 -0.52 -8.50
CA LEU A 78 -2.23 -1.83 -7.85
C LEU A 78 -3.49 -1.95 -6.98
N LEU A 79 -3.87 -0.89 -6.26
CA LEU A 79 -5.12 -0.86 -5.50
C LEU A 79 -6.34 -0.91 -6.42
N LEU A 80 -6.32 -0.19 -7.55
CA LEU A 80 -7.40 -0.28 -8.54
C LEU A 80 -7.55 -1.70 -9.09
N ALA A 81 -6.42 -2.33 -9.48
CA ALA A 81 -6.41 -3.71 -9.94
C ALA A 81 -6.94 -4.69 -8.87
N TRP A 82 -6.53 -4.49 -7.62
CA TRP A 82 -7.00 -5.29 -6.50
C TRP A 82 -8.51 -5.11 -6.25
N CYS A 83 -9.01 -3.87 -6.26
CA CYS A 83 -10.43 -3.57 -6.12
C CYS A 83 -11.26 -4.28 -7.20
N SER A 84 -10.86 -4.18 -8.47
CA SER A 84 -11.56 -4.87 -9.57
C SER A 84 -11.64 -6.38 -9.34
N LEU A 85 -10.54 -7.00 -8.89
CA LEU A 85 -10.51 -8.42 -8.60
C LEU A 85 -11.38 -8.80 -7.39
N ALA A 86 -11.34 -8.00 -6.33
CA ALA A 86 -12.13 -8.21 -5.13
C ALA A 86 -13.65 -8.12 -5.41
N PHE A 87 -14.07 -7.18 -6.26
CA PHE A 87 -15.46 -7.06 -6.69
C PHE A 87 -15.90 -8.20 -7.60
N SER A 88 -15.04 -8.68 -8.51
CA SER A 88 -15.34 -9.85 -9.35
C SER A 88 -15.51 -11.13 -8.52
N SER A 89 -14.65 -11.36 -7.53
CA SER A 89 -14.73 -12.54 -6.65
C SER A 89 -16.03 -12.62 -5.86
N LYS A 90 -16.59 -11.47 -5.45
CA LYS A 90 -17.89 -11.42 -4.73
C LYS A 90 -19.08 -11.73 -5.64
N HIS A 91 -18.99 -11.40 -6.93
CA HIS A 91 -20.08 -11.59 -7.86
C HIS A 91 -20.28 -13.08 -8.22
N GLU A 92 -19.22 -13.88 -8.24
CA GLU A 92 -19.31 -15.33 -8.47
C GLU A 92 -19.96 -16.06 -7.29
N GLU A 93 -19.54 -15.75 -6.06
CA GLU A 93 -20.10 -16.34 -4.83
C GLU A 93 -21.61 -16.09 -4.70
N GLN A 94 -22.06 -14.89 -5.07
CA GLN A 94 -23.48 -14.51 -5.00
C GLN A 94 -24.33 -15.05 -6.17
N THR A 95 -23.71 -15.51 -7.26
CA THR A 95 -24.41 -16.11 -8.41
C THR A 95 -24.57 -17.62 -8.23
N ASP A 96 -23.62 -18.28 -7.55
CA ASP A 96 -23.69 -19.71 -7.21
C ASP A 96 -24.73 -19.98 -6.12
N ASP A 97 -24.80 -19.13 -5.09
CA ASP A 97 -25.84 -19.19 -4.03
C ASP A 97 -27.28 -19.08 -4.56
N LYS A 98 -27.50 -18.37 -5.67
CA LYS A 98 -28.82 -18.25 -6.32
C LYS A 98 -29.16 -19.43 -7.25
N ARG A 99 -28.22 -20.32 -7.51
CA ARG A 99 -28.37 -21.48 -8.41
C ARG A 99 -28.50 -22.81 -7.66
N ALA A 100 -28.12 -22.84 -6.38
CA ALA A 100 -28.36 -23.93 -5.44
C ALA A 100 -29.81 -23.90 -4.89
#